data_AF-A0A485LI39-F1
#
_entry.id   AF-A0A485LI39-F1
#
_cell.length_a   1.000
_cell.length_b   1.000
_cell.length_c   1.000
_cell.angle_alpha   90.00
_cell.angle_beta   90.00
_cell.angle_gamma   90.00
#
_symmetry.space_group_name_H-M   'P 1'
#
loop_
_entity.id
_entity.type
_entity.pdbx_description
1 polymer ?
#
loop_
_entity_poly.entity_id
_entity_poly.type
_entity_poly.pdbx_seq_one_letter_code
_entity_poly.pdbx_strand_id
1 'polypeptide(L)'
;MLTASLVAGLPRPLARLARPREEDDDTSTVASSDDLDDDDDDTSSIARRRRELSFVAHFDKKSLSPHPNDCWLLIETSWLQAWLRYVASPAAPPPGPITHASLLRRDGTLAPNLLCKTHYRCISPMVWSLFVMLHGATARPIARFTTDIYDCAVAASALAALLDRVRLRTTCVWHQPASDD
;
A
#
# COMPACT_ATOMS: atom_id res chain seq x y z
N MET A 1 5.32 17.53 -4.46
CA MET A 1 4.49 17.41 -5.67
C MET A 1 4.63 15.99 -6.22
N LEU A 2 3.55 15.29 -6.52
CA LEU A 2 3.59 14.00 -7.23
C LEU A 2 3.65 14.34 -8.73
N THR A 3 4.61 13.80 -9.49
CA THR A 3 4.70 14.09 -10.93
C THR A 3 3.52 13.45 -11.67
N ALA A 4 2.97 14.16 -12.67
CA ALA A 4 1.80 13.70 -13.43
C ALA A 4 2.00 12.32 -14.08
N SER A 5 3.25 11.97 -14.41
CA SER A 5 3.64 10.68 -14.98
C SER A 5 3.43 9.51 -14.00
N LEU A 6 3.60 9.75 -12.70
CA LEU A 6 3.45 8.70 -11.68
C LEU A 6 1.99 8.48 -11.27
N VAL A 7 1.14 9.51 -11.38
CA VAL A 7 -0.30 9.43 -11.13
C VAL A 7 -1.02 8.62 -12.21
N ALA A 8 -0.52 8.64 -13.44
CA ALA A 8 -1.10 7.93 -14.58
C ALA A 8 -1.02 6.39 -14.46
N GLY A 9 -0.05 5.86 -13.72
CA GLY A 9 0.14 4.41 -13.49
C GLY A 9 -0.59 3.85 -12.27
N LEU A 10 -1.23 4.71 -11.46
CA LEU A 10 -1.98 4.27 -10.28
C LEU A 10 -3.35 3.71 -10.69
N PRO A 11 -3.81 2.58 -10.12
CA PRO A 11 -5.19 2.17 -10.27
C PRO A 11 -6.11 3.32 -9.83
N ARG A 12 -7.12 3.66 -10.66
CA ARG A 12 -8.04 4.81 -10.48
C ARG A 12 -8.53 5.10 -9.03
N PRO A 13 -8.77 4.13 -8.13
CA PRO A 13 -9.08 4.43 -6.73
C PRO A 13 -7.94 5.11 -5.93
N LEU A 14 -6.68 4.89 -6.29
CA LEU A 14 -5.49 5.52 -5.69
C LEU A 14 -5.17 6.88 -6.33
N ALA A 15 -5.43 7.04 -7.64
CA ALA A 15 -5.25 8.31 -8.34
C ALA A 15 -6.11 9.45 -7.76
N ARG A 16 -7.28 9.16 -7.17
CA ARG A 16 -8.13 10.16 -6.50
C ARG A 16 -7.52 10.73 -5.21
N LEU A 17 -6.62 10.01 -4.55
CA LEU A 17 -5.93 10.48 -3.33
C LEU A 17 -4.71 11.36 -3.66
N ALA A 18 -4.24 11.33 -4.91
CA ALA A 18 -3.03 12.00 -5.36
C ALA A 18 -3.28 13.45 -5.85
N ARG A 19 -4.51 13.98 -5.82
CA ARG A 19 -4.80 15.35 -6.26
C ARG A 19 -4.37 16.37 -5.21
N PRO A 20 -3.36 17.21 -5.48
CA PRO A 20 -3.07 18.37 -4.65
C PRO A 20 -4.09 19.47 -4.94
N ARG A 21 -4.37 20.29 -3.92
CA ARG A 21 -5.04 21.59 -4.06
C ARG A 21 -4.05 22.53 -4.75
N GLU A 22 -4.50 23.16 -5.83
CA GLU A 22 -3.72 24.09 -6.65
C GLU A 22 -3.41 25.35 -5.83
N GLU A 23 -2.12 25.58 -5.57
CA GLU A 23 -1.57 26.86 -5.12
C GLU A 23 -0.40 27.16 -6.06
N ASP A 24 -0.57 28.25 -6.81
CA ASP A 24 0.40 28.83 -7.72
C ASP A 24 1.55 29.44 -6.89
N ASP A 25 2.80 29.12 -7.23
CA ASP A 25 3.92 30.01 -6.94
C ASP A 25 5.05 29.82 -7.96
N ASP A 26 5.54 30.97 -8.42
CA ASP A 26 6.29 31.20 -9.63
C ASP A 26 7.66 31.74 -9.21
N THR A 27 8.76 31.00 -9.41
CA THR A 27 10.10 31.62 -9.41
C THR A 27 11.13 30.76 -10.15
N SER A 28 11.61 31.27 -11.28
CA SER A 28 12.84 30.84 -11.95
C SER A 28 14.07 31.22 -11.12
N THR A 29 15.18 30.46 -11.18
CA THR A 29 16.55 30.95 -11.46
C THR A 29 17.60 29.83 -11.37
N VAL A 30 18.58 29.94 -12.27
CA VAL A 30 19.70 29.07 -12.69
C VAL A 30 20.83 28.84 -11.67
N ALA A 31 21.57 27.73 -11.77
CA ALA A 31 23.02 27.66 -12.03
C ALA A 31 23.65 26.29 -11.72
N SER A 32 24.71 25.97 -12.49
CA SER A 32 25.51 24.75 -12.62
C SER A 32 26.23 24.22 -11.37
N SER A 33 26.60 22.92 -11.38
CA SER A 33 28.02 22.47 -11.46
C SER A 33 28.09 20.93 -11.41
N ASP A 34 28.91 20.36 -12.29
CA ASP A 34 29.31 18.96 -12.34
C ASP A 34 30.04 18.52 -11.06
N ASP A 35 29.50 17.49 -10.39
CA ASP A 35 30.22 16.60 -9.48
C ASP A 35 29.67 15.19 -9.74
N LEU A 36 30.46 14.39 -10.46
CA LEU A 36 30.24 12.95 -10.66
C LEU A 36 31.00 12.23 -9.55
N ASP A 37 30.27 11.53 -8.67
CA ASP A 37 30.64 10.28 -7.97
C ASP A 37 29.78 10.13 -6.68
N ASP A 38 28.64 9.40 -6.75
CA ASP A 38 28.13 8.39 -5.76
C ASP A 38 26.65 7.92 -6.00
N ASP A 39 26.16 7.79 -7.24
CA ASP A 39 24.72 7.59 -7.57
C ASP A 39 24.23 6.11 -7.70
N ASP A 40 24.99 5.13 -7.24
CA ASP A 40 24.57 3.71 -7.34
C ASP A 40 23.54 3.29 -6.27
N ASP A 41 23.38 4.03 -5.16
CA ASP A 41 22.41 3.69 -4.10
C ASP A 41 20.96 4.12 -4.46
N ASP A 42 20.77 5.27 -5.11
CA ASP A 42 19.43 5.80 -5.40
C ASP A 42 18.68 4.95 -6.45
N THR A 43 19.41 4.38 -7.40
CA THR A 43 18.83 3.53 -8.45
C THR A 43 18.16 2.27 -7.87
N SER A 44 18.78 1.62 -6.88
CA SER A 44 18.24 0.43 -6.21
C SER A 44 16.96 0.76 -5.43
N SER A 45 16.95 1.91 -4.75
CA SER A 45 15.80 2.42 -3.99
C SER A 45 14.60 2.72 -4.89
N ILE A 46 14.84 3.36 -6.04
CA ILE A 46 13.81 3.70 -7.04
C ILE A 46 13.26 2.43 -7.70
N ALA A 47 14.13 1.49 -8.07
CA ALA A 47 13.72 0.23 -8.68
C ALA A 47 12.79 -0.57 -7.74
N ARG A 48 13.12 -0.64 -6.45
CA ARG A 48 12.26 -1.27 -5.44
C ARG A 48 10.88 -0.59 -5.36
N ARG A 49 10.83 0.75 -5.25
CA ARG A 49 9.57 1.50 -5.16
C ARG A 49 8.67 1.29 -6.38
N ARG A 50 9.24 1.30 -7.58
CA ARG A 50 8.53 1.00 -8.84
C ARG A 50 7.98 -0.42 -8.84
N ARG A 51 8.77 -1.38 -8.37
CA ARG A 51 8.35 -2.78 -8.26
C ARG A 51 7.21 -2.96 -7.24
N GLU A 52 7.29 -2.29 -6.08
CA GLU A 52 6.20 -2.26 -5.09
C GLU A 52 4.91 -1.74 -5.72
N LEU A 53 4.99 -0.59 -6.39
CA LEU A 53 3.85 0.03 -7.05
C LEU A 53 3.23 -0.89 -8.12
N SER A 54 4.06 -1.49 -8.97
CA SER A 54 3.63 -2.42 -10.01
C SER A 54 2.93 -3.66 -9.43
N PHE A 55 3.51 -4.26 -8.38
CA PHE A 55 2.90 -5.40 -7.70
C PHE A 55 1.54 -5.04 -7.11
N VAL A 56 1.44 -3.92 -6.40
CA VAL A 56 0.17 -3.47 -5.81
C VAL A 56 -0.85 -3.21 -6.92
N ALA A 57 -0.47 -2.51 -7.99
CA ALA A 57 -1.38 -2.25 -9.12
C ALA A 57 -1.91 -3.54 -9.77
N HIS A 58 -1.06 -4.58 -9.88
CA HIS A 58 -1.44 -5.86 -10.44
C HIS A 58 -2.38 -6.68 -9.54
N PHE A 59 -2.14 -6.69 -8.23
CA PHE A 59 -2.88 -7.53 -7.28
C PHE A 59 -3.98 -6.81 -6.49
N ASP A 60 -4.14 -5.50 -6.67
CA ASP A 60 -5.25 -4.73 -6.09
C ASP A 60 -6.55 -5.05 -6.82
N LYS A 61 -7.31 -6.00 -6.26
CA LYS A 61 -8.58 -6.46 -6.80
C LYS A 61 -9.68 -5.44 -6.48
N LYS A 62 -10.53 -5.13 -7.47
CA LYS A 62 -11.73 -4.29 -7.28
C LYS A 62 -12.91 -5.03 -6.67
N SER A 63 -12.92 -6.36 -6.78
CA SER A 63 -13.91 -7.26 -6.19
C SER A 63 -13.23 -8.57 -5.83
N LEU A 64 -13.65 -9.16 -4.72
CA LEU A 64 -13.30 -10.54 -4.40
C LEU A 64 -14.24 -11.48 -5.15
N SER A 65 -13.76 -12.69 -5.43
CA SER A 65 -14.65 -13.75 -5.88
C SER A 65 -15.47 -14.22 -4.67
N PRO A 66 -16.72 -14.68 -4.85
CA PRO A 66 -17.52 -15.26 -3.76
C PRO A 66 -17.00 -16.66 -3.41
N HIS A 67 -15.72 -16.76 -3.06
CA HIS A 67 -15.07 -17.97 -2.62
C HIS A 67 -14.86 -17.89 -1.10
N PRO A 68 -15.10 -18.97 -0.33
CA PRO A 68 -14.89 -18.99 1.13
C PRO A 68 -13.43 -18.73 1.58
N ASN A 69 -12.48 -18.62 0.65
CA ASN A 69 -11.07 -18.33 0.93
C ASN A 69 -10.68 -16.90 0.52
N ASP A 70 -11.63 -16.12 0.01
CA ASP A 70 -11.41 -14.73 -0.34
C ASP A 70 -11.98 -13.85 0.78
N CYS A 71 -11.12 -13.02 1.36
CA CYS A 71 -11.52 -11.99 2.30
C CYS A 71 -10.75 -10.69 2.03
N TRP A 72 -11.35 -9.58 2.44
CA TRP A 72 -10.71 -8.28 2.47
C TRP A 72 -9.87 -8.15 3.72
N LEU A 73 -8.68 -7.57 3.57
CA LEU A 73 -7.88 -7.11 4.69
C LEU A 73 -7.95 -5.59 4.74
N LEU A 74 -8.19 -5.06 5.92
CA LEU A 74 -8.37 -3.65 6.12
C LEU A 74 -7.04 -3.02 6.48
N ILE A 75 -6.75 -1.87 5.86
CA ILE A 75 -5.54 -1.08 6.09
C ILE A 75 -5.92 0.37 6.31
N GLU A 76 -5.24 1.07 7.21
CA GLU A 76 -5.51 2.49 7.46
C GLU A 76 -5.21 3.35 6.22
N THR A 77 -6.11 4.30 5.95
CA THR A 77 -5.90 5.27 4.86
C THR A 77 -4.64 6.10 5.09
N SER A 78 -4.35 6.46 6.34
CA SER A 78 -3.15 7.23 6.74
C SER A 78 -1.86 6.51 6.36
N TRP A 79 -1.76 5.21 6.67
CA TRP A 79 -0.62 4.37 6.31
C TRP A 79 -0.50 4.25 4.79
N LEU A 80 -1.61 4.01 4.09
CA LEU A 80 -1.59 3.90 2.63
C LEU A 80 -1.17 5.22 1.95
N GLN A 81 -1.56 6.37 2.50
CA GLN A 81 -1.10 7.67 2.04
C GLN A 81 0.40 7.88 2.28
N ALA A 82 0.94 7.41 3.41
CA ALA A 82 2.38 7.41 3.64
C ALA A 82 3.11 6.52 2.63
N TRP A 83 2.59 5.33 2.35
CA TRP A 83 3.13 4.44 1.33
C TRP A 83 3.09 5.05 -0.08
N LEU A 84 1.98 5.69 -0.45
CA LEU A 84 1.86 6.40 -1.74
C LEU A 84 2.90 7.52 -1.88
N ARG A 85 3.16 8.28 -0.80
CA ARG A 85 4.23 9.30 -0.81
C ARG A 85 5.60 8.66 -0.96
N TYR A 86 5.85 7.58 -0.23
CA TYR A 86 7.10 6.80 -0.30
C TYR A 86 7.39 6.31 -1.72
N VAL A 87 6.44 5.65 -2.39
CA VAL A 87 6.67 5.12 -3.75
C VAL A 87 6.79 6.22 -4.80
N ALA A 88 6.34 7.44 -4.48
CA ALA A 88 6.25 8.52 -5.45
C ALA A 88 7.31 9.59 -5.36
N SER A 89 8.06 9.64 -4.27
CA SER A 89 9.16 10.58 -4.10
C SER A 89 10.33 9.88 -3.43
N PRO A 90 11.53 9.87 -4.05
CA PRO A 90 12.73 9.29 -3.46
C PRO A 90 13.03 9.82 -2.05
N ALA A 91 12.80 11.13 -1.85
CA ALA A 91 13.01 11.80 -0.57
C ALA A 91 11.99 11.43 0.54
N ALA A 92 10.85 10.82 0.19
CA ALA A 92 9.86 10.42 1.18
C ALA A 92 10.34 9.16 1.95
N PRO A 93 10.26 9.16 3.29
CA PRO A 93 10.62 7.98 4.07
C PRO A 93 9.63 6.84 3.88
N PRO A 94 10.02 5.58 4.15
CA PRO A 94 9.09 4.45 4.15
C PRO A 94 7.95 4.67 5.16
N PRO A 95 6.75 4.12 4.91
CA PRO A 95 5.56 4.32 5.76
C PRO A 95 5.69 3.73 7.18
N GLY A 96 6.75 2.96 7.44
CA GLY A 96 6.91 2.17 8.65
C GLY A 96 5.94 0.98 8.70
N PRO A 97 5.91 0.24 9.83
CA PRO A 97 5.04 -0.93 9.96
C PRO A 97 3.55 -0.59 9.89
N ILE A 98 2.77 -1.50 9.30
CA ILE A 98 1.31 -1.38 9.26
C ILE A 98 0.75 -1.33 10.68
N THR A 99 -0.16 -0.38 10.93
CA THR A 99 -0.83 -0.15 12.21
C THR A 99 -2.35 -0.03 12.03
N HIS A 100 -3.10 -0.35 13.10
CA HIS A 100 -4.56 -0.16 13.21
C HIS A 100 -4.91 0.78 14.39
N ALA A 101 -3.97 1.60 14.83
CA ALA A 101 -4.13 2.46 16.00
C ALA A 101 -5.28 3.47 15.89
N SER A 102 -5.64 3.93 14.69
CA SER A 102 -6.78 4.84 14.48
C SER A 102 -8.11 4.11 14.28
N LEU A 103 -8.07 2.82 13.93
CA LEU A 103 -9.26 1.97 13.78
C LEU A 103 -9.69 1.32 15.10
N LEU A 104 -8.78 1.26 16.08
CA LEU A 104 -9.00 0.60 17.36
C LEU A 104 -9.00 1.60 18.51
N ARG A 105 -9.90 1.37 19.47
CA ARG A 105 -9.88 2.02 20.78
C ARG A 105 -8.78 1.40 21.65
N ARG A 106 -8.50 2.04 22.79
CA ARG A 106 -7.50 1.55 23.77
C ARG A 106 -7.79 0.15 24.31
N ASP A 107 -9.05 -0.26 24.31
CA ASP A 107 -9.51 -1.59 24.72
C ASP A 107 -9.37 -2.66 23.61
N GLY A 108 -8.90 -2.28 22.41
CA GLY A 108 -8.76 -3.15 21.26
C GLY A 108 -10.05 -3.36 20.46
N THR A 109 -11.15 -2.68 20.80
CA THR A 109 -12.40 -2.71 20.02
C THR A 109 -12.36 -1.74 18.86
N LEU A 110 -13.18 -1.97 17.83
CA LEU A 110 -13.30 -1.05 16.71
C LEU A 110 -13.83 0.32 17.18
N ALA A 111 -13.19 1.39 16.73
CA ALA A 111 -13.76 2.73 16.86
C ALA A 111 -15.09 2.80 16.08
N PRO A 112 -16.09 3.58 16.54
CA PRO A 112 -17.38 3.70 15.88
C PRO A 112 -17.29 4.62 14.65
N ASN A 113 -18.27 4.54 13.76
CA ASN A 113 -18.42 5.41 12.59
C ASN A 113 -17.25 5.42 11.59
N LEU A 114 -16.37 4.42 11.63
CA LEU A 114 -15.35 4.18 10.61
C LEU A 114 -15.96 3.92 9.22
N LEU A 115 -15.66 4.83 8.30
CA LEU A 115 -16.06 4.77 6.90
C LEU A 115 -14.95 4.23 6.00
N CYS A 116 -15.31 3.25 5.17
CA CYS A 116 -14.46 2.76 4.09
C CYS A 116 -14.09 3.92 3.14
N LYS A 117 -12.86 3.90 2.62
CA LYS A 117 -12.20 4.91 1.78
C LYS A 117 -11.80 6.20 2.48
N THR A 118 -12.38 6.52 3.63
CA THR A 118 -11.98 7.66 4.48
C THR A 118 -10.98 7.22 5.53
N HIS A 119 -11.34 6.25 6.38
CA HIS A 119 -10.51 5.83 7.51
C HIS A 119 -9.67 4.60 7.18
N TYR A 120 -10.22 3.70 6.39
CA TYR A 120 -9.54 2.47 5.96
C TYR A 120 -9.82 2.16 4.49
N ARG A 121 -8.99 1.30 3.91
CA ARG A 121 -9.18 0.67 2.60
C ARG A 121 -9.19 -0.84 2.75
N CYS A 122 -9.89 -1.50 1.85
CA CYS A 122 -9.88 -2.95 1.73
C CYS A 122 -8.87 -3.32 0.63
N ILE A 123 -7.95 -4.22 0.95
CA ILE A 123 -6.93 -4.72 0.04
C ILE A 123 -6.97 -6.25 -0.03
N SER A 124 -6.45 -6.80 -1.12
CA SER A 124 -6.36 -8.25 -1.29
C SER A 124 -5.30 -8.86 -0.35
N PRO A 125 -5.43 -10.16 -0.01
CA PRO A 125 -4.42 -10.86 0.79
C PRO A 125 -3.01 -10.80 0.21
N MET A 126 -2.88 -10.80 -1.13
CA MET A 126 -1.60 -10.71 -1.82
C MET A 126 -0.90 -9.36 -1.55
N VAL A 127 -1.66 -8.26 -1.66
CA VAL A 127 -1.16 -6.90 -1.40
C VAL A 127 -0.79 -6.74 0.07
N TRP A 128 -1.64 -7.22 0.98
CA TRP A 128 -1.33 -7.20 2.42
C TRP A 128 -0.03 -7.94 2.72
N SER A 129 0.14 -9.14 2.17
CA SER A 129 1.34 -9.96 2.41
C SER A 129 2.60 -9.28 1.87
N LEU A 130 2.50 -8.54 0.77
CA LEU A 130 3.61 -7.72 0.27
C LEU A 130 3.96 -6.63 1.28
N PHE A 131 2.98 -5.86 1.76
CA PHE A 131 3.24 -4.78 2.70
C PHE A 131 3.84 -5.27 4.01
N VAL A 132 3.34 -6.38 4.56
CA VAL A 132 3.93 -6.99 5.77
C VAL A 132 5.36 -7.45 5.51
N MET A 133 5.64 -8.07 4.36
CA MET A 133 6.98 -8.53 4.02
C MET A 133 7.99 -7.39 3.89
N LEU A 134 7.57 -6.23 3.36
CA LEU A 134 8.48 -5.12 3.05
C LEU A 134 8.58 -4.06 4.14
N HIS A 135 7.50 -3.85 4.89
CA HIS A 135 7.38 -2.77 5.87
C HIS A 135 7.07 -3.28 7.28
N GLY A 136 6.69 -4.54 7.43
CA GLY A 136 6.28 -5.13 8.70
C GLY A 136 4.85 -4.75 9.10
N ALA A 137 4.38 -5.31 10.21
CA ALA A 137 3.11 -4.95 10.84
C ALA A 137 3.23 -5.05 12.36
N THR A 138 2.68 -4.07 13.08
CA THR A 138 2.56 -4.11 14.54
C THR A 138 1.20 -4.62 15.00
N ALA A 139 0.18 -4.54 14.14
CA ALA A 139 -1.18 -4.94 14.45
C ALA A 139 -1.56 -6.28 13.79
N ARG A 140 -2.46 -7.03 14.44
CA ARG A 140 -3.09 -8.20 13.80
C ARG A 140 -3.99 -7.73 12.64
N PRO A 141 -4.03 -8.50 11.53
CA PRO A 141 -4.88 -8.19 10.39
C PRO A 141 -6.35 -8.16 10.78
N ILE A 142 -7.08 -7.14 10.32
CA ILE A 142 -8.55 -7.08 10.42
C ILE A 142 -9.10 -7.59 9.10
N ALA A 143 -9.84 -8.70 9.14
CA ALA A 143 -10.34 -9.38 7.95
C ALA A 143 -11.87 -9.44 7.90
N ARG A 144 -12.45 -9.18 6.73
CA ARG A 144 -13.90 -9.18 6.47
C ARG A 144 -14.24 -9.82 5.14
N PHE A 145 -15.43 -10.41 5.03
CA PHE A 145 -15.93 -10.92 3.75
C PHE A 145 -16.46 -9.80 2.84
N THR A 146 -16.91 -8.70 3.44
CA THR A 146 -17.37 -7.49 2.72
C THR A 146 -16.43 -6.32 2.99
N THR A 147 -16.67 -5.18 2.34
CA THR A 147 -15.87 -3.97 2.53
C THR A 147 -16.25 -3.20 3.80
N ASP A 148 -17.22 -3.68 4.58
CA ASP A 148 -17.64 -3.07 5.83
C ASP A 148 -16.88 -3.68 7.02
N ILE A 149 -16.17 -2.83 7.76
CA ILE A 149 -15.42 -3.19 8.96
C ILE A 149 -16.29 -3.73 10.10
N TYR A 150 -17.58 -3.40 10.13
CA TYR A 150 -18.50 -3.89 11.17
C TYR A 150 -19.19 -5.19 10.81
N ASP A 151 -18.98 -5.71 9.60
CA ASP A 151 -19.53 -6.99 9.18
C ASP A 151 -18.81 -8.17 9.87
N CYS A 152 -19.29 -9.38 9.61
CA CYS A 152 -18.81 -10.61 10.20
C CYS A 152 -17.29 -10.76 10.02
N ALA A 153 -16.60 -10.94 11.15
CA ALA A 153 -15.17 -11.18 11.17
C ALA A 153 -14.85 -12.56 10.61
N VAL A 154 -13.78 -12.64 9.81
CA VAL A 154 -13.22 -13.94 9.40
C VAL A 154 -12.62 -14.62 10.62
N ALA A 155 -12.91 -15.92 10.79
CA ALA A 155 -12.34 -16.71 11.88
C ALA A 155 -10.80 -16.66 11.84
N ALA A 156 -10.16 -16.48 13.00
CA ALA A 156 -8.72 -16.28 13.09
C ALA A 156 -7.91 -17.45 12.49
N SER A 157 -8.38 -18.69 12.66
CA SER A 157 -7.75 -19.88 12.08
C SER A 157 -7.82 -19.90 10.55
N ALA A 158 -8.98 -19.55 9.98
CA ALA A 158 -9.16 -19.46 8.53
C ALA A 158 -8.28 -18.35 7.93
N LEU A 159 -8.19 -17.19 8.62
CA LEU A 159 -7.34 -16.09 8.22
C LEU A 159 -5.85 -16.47 8.27
N ALA A 160 -5.40 -17.15 9.33
CA ALA A 160 -4.02 -17.62 9.45
C ALA A 160 -3.66 -18.58 8.29
N ALA A 161 -4.51 -19.59 8.04
CA ALA A 161 -4.29 -20.53 6.94
C ALA A 161 -4.31 -19.86 5.55
N LEU A 162 -5.10 -18.80 5.37
CA LEU A 162 -5.07 -18.00 4.15
C LEU A 162 -3.74 -17.25 4.01
N LEU A 163 -3.30 -16.56 5.06
CA LEU A 163 -2.08 -15.74 5.03
C LEU A 163 -0.82 -16.59 4.87
N ASP A 164 -0.77 -17.80 5.43
CA ASP A 164 0.37 -18.70 5.24
C ASP A 164 0.53 -19.11 3.77
N ARG A 165 -0.57 -19.49 3.11
CA ARG A 165 -0.59 -19.84 1.69
C ARG A 165 -0.22 -18.64 0.81
N VAL A 166 -0.77 -17.47 1.14
CA VAL A 166 -0.55 -16.26 0.35
C VAL A 166 0.87 -15.73 0.54
N ARG A 167 1.43 -15.78 1.75
CA ARG A 167 2.80 -15.34 2.04
C ARG A 167 3.81 -16.07 1.16
N LEU A 168 3.74 -17.40 1.09
CA LEU A 168 4.61 -18.20 0.22
C LEU A 168 4.50 -17.76 -1.23
N ARG A 169 3.27 -17.60 -1.72
CA ARG A 169 3.01 -17.15 -3.10
C ARG A 169 3.55 -15.74 -3.36
N THR A 170 3.29 -14.80 -2.46
CA THR A 170 3.77 -13.42 -2.57
C THR A 170 5.30 -13.38 -2.60
N THR A 171 6.00 -14.14 -1.74
CA THR A 171 7.46 -14.21 -1.76
C THR A 171 7.99 -14.76 -3.08
N CYS A 172 7.39 -15.83 -3.62
CA CYS A 172 7.77 -16.37 -4.92
C CYS A 172 7.59 -15.33 -6.03
N VAL A 173 6.38 -14.76 -6.16
CA VAL A 173 6.07 -13.78 -7.22
C VAL A 173 6.94 -12.53 -7.09
N TRP A 174 7.19 -12.06 -5.86
CA TRP A 174 8.04 -10.90 -5.62
C TRP A 174 9.48 -11.10 -6.06
N HIS A 175 10.04 -12.31 -5.99
CA HIS A 175 11.44 -12.59 -6.37
C HIS A 175 11.61 -13.11 -7.80
N GLN A 176 10.52 -13.32 -8.56
CA GLN A 176 10.65 -13.71 -9.96
C GLN A 176 11.36 -12.60 -10.75
N PRO A 177 12.33 -12.93 -11.63
CA PRO A 177 12.87 -11.94 -12.56
C PRO A 177 11.69 -11.38 -13.37
N ALA A 178 11.72 -10.08 -13.66
CA ALA A 178 10.75 -9.51 -14.60
C ALA A 178 10.94 -10.27 -15.92
N SER A 179 9.93 -11.02 -16.34
CA SER A 179 9.96 -11.61 -17.67
C SER A 179 10.03 -10.46 -18.66
N ASP A 180 11.14 -10.34 -19.38
CA ASP A 180 11.23 -9.50 -20.58
C ASP A 180 10.19 -10.04 -21.58
N ASP A 181 9.13 -9.26 -21.81
CA ASP A 181 8.13 -9.46 -22.87
C ASP A 181 8.17 -8.23 -23.78
#